data_AF-A0A1H8ASB7-F1
#
_entry.id   AF-A0A1H8ASB7-F1
#
_cell.length_a   1.000
_cell.length_b   1.000
_cell.length_c   1.000
_cell.angle_alpha   90.00
_cell.angle_beta   90.00
_cell.angle_gamma   90.00
#
_symmetry.space_group_name_H-M   'P 1'
#
loop_
_entity.id
_entity.type
_entity.pdbx_description
1 polymer ?
#
loop_
_entity_poly.entity_id
_entity_poly.type
_entity_poly.pdbx_seq_one_letter_code
_entity_poly.pdbx_strand_id
1 'polypeptide(L)'
;MRETLEVRVDEELARKFLEPGLGVPLGKTLRRVVLPTTDARLQQIQEIQREQQAKGKSFFIYWEIRRRYSGKELQAAELLRLMIQSGFEPPGAMCGTQYDESSECPACGAGALQKSELILNTRHVPKGKDIARTIAGEIVVSPRLVRALEQQGIRGAEYRPVMHKGRYGLEPSEWKQLIIQSQPLLLSSKTLAGKGPFDLDEEGEYRCPRGHIAGLGLLSELYVQRSSVEESDWFRTDKGFGVRRGELRPEPKVLISQKLRQVLVDLKAKGFGLEVAHLT
;
A
#
# COMPACT_ATOMS: atom_id res chain seq x y z
N MET A 1 13.94 -13.50 6.27
CA MET A 1 12.60 -12.97 6.02
C MET A 1 11.70 -14.17 5.76
N ARG A 2 10.44 -14.16 6.20
CA ARG A 2 9.45 -15.20 5.85
C ARG A 2 8.36 -14.60 4.98
N GLU A 3 8.27 -15.04 3.74
CA GLU A 3 7.21 -14.66 2.81
C GLU A 3 6.21 -15.81 2.66
N THR A 4 4.93 -15.47 2.67
CA THR A 4 3.83 -16.43 2.50
C THR A 4 2.78 -15.86 1.56
N LEU A 5 2.18 -16.71 0.76
CA LEU A 5 0.97 -16.40 -0.01
C LEU A 5 -0.26 -16.95 0.74
N GLU A 6 -1.20 -16.06 1.08
CA GLU A 6 -2.56 -16.43 1.44
C GLU A 6 -3.41 -16.44 0.17
N VAL A 7 -4.20 -17.49 -0.04
CA VAL A 7 -5.30 -17.52 -1.00
C VAL A 7 -6.59 -17.92 -0.31
N ARG A 8 -7.72 -17.36 -0.77
CA ARG A 8 -9.06 -17.79 -0.34
C ARG A 8 -9.79 -18.39 -1.51
N VAL A 9 -10.15 -19.65 -1.34
CA VAL A 9 -10.78 -20.50 -2.35
C VAL A 9 -12.20 -20.79 -1.87
N ASP A 10 -13.14 -20.90 -2.81
CA ASP A 10 -14.46 -21.45 -2.51
C ASP A 10 -14.31 -22.88 -1.94
N GLU A 11 -15.07 -23.23 -0.90
CA GLU A 11 -14.91 -24.51 -0.19
C GLU A 11 -15.22 -25.73 -1.08
N GLU A 12 -16.14 -25.62 -2.04
CA GLU A 12 -16.43 -26.71 -2.99
C GLU A 12 -15.26 -26.90 -3.96
N LEU A 13 -14.73 -25.81 -4.50
CA LEU A 13 -13.52 -25.85 -5.34
C LEU A 13 -12.31 -26.39 -4.55
N ALA A 14 -12.15 -25.96 -3.29
CA ALA A 14 -11.07 -26.42 -2.45
C ALA A 14 -11.13 -27.94 -2.21
N ARG A 15 -12.31 -28.51 -1.92
CA ARG A 15 -12.47 -29.97 -1.77
C ARG A 15 -12.19 -30.75 -3.05
N LYS A 16 -12.49 -30.15 -4.20
CA LYS A 16 -12.30 -30.78 -5.51
C LYS A 16 -10.83 -30.81 -5.94
N PHE A 17 -10.10 -29.73 -5.68
CA PHE A 17 -8.77 -29.53 -6.29
C PHE A 17 -7.60 -29.56 -5.31
N LEU A 18 -7.84 -29.36 -4.00
CA LEU A 18 -6.78 -29.36 -2.99
C LEU A 18 -6.75 -30.66 -2.20
N GLU A 19 -5.56 -31.00 -1.71
CA GLU A 19 -5.36 -32.14 -0.82
C GLU A 19 -6.24 -32.03 0.44
N PRO A 20 -6.79 -33.16 0.94
CA PRO A 20 -7.49 -33.17 2.22
C PRO A 20 -6.64 -32.58 3.35
N GLY A 21 -7.20 -31.62 4.09
CA GLY A 21 -6.51 -30.94 5.19
C GLY A 21 -5.61 -29.76 4.79
N LEU A 22 -5.46 -29.45 3.49
CA LEU A 22 -4.74 -28.25 3.07
C LEU A 22 -5.57 -26.99 3.35
N GLY A 23 -5.08 -26.16 4.27
CA GLY A 23 -5.72 -24.90 4.68
C GLY A 23 -6.75 -25.06 5.80
N VAL A 24 -7.41 -23.95 6.13
CA VAL A 24 -8.39 -23.87 7.23
C VAL A 24 -9.70 -23.30 6.70
N PRO A 25 -10.86 -23.95 6.94
CA PRO A 25 -12.15 -23.39 6.60
C PRO A 25 -12.40 -22.03 7.30
N LEU A 26 -12.89 -21.05 6.54
CA LEU A 26 -13.39 -19.77 7.01
C LEU A 26 -14.92 -19.76 6.88
N GLY A 27 -15.60 -20.40 7.82
CA GLY A 27 -17.04 -20.62 7.73
C GLY A 27 -17.38 -21.77 6.78
N LYS A 28 -18.54 -21.66 6.10
CA LYS A 28 -19.08 -22.73 5.25
C LYS A 28 -18.68 -22.63 3.78
N THR A 29 -18.27 -21.44 3.33
CA THR A 29 -18.13 -21.12 1.89
C THR A 29 -16.70 -20.92 1.45
N LEU A 30 -15.76 -20.65 2.35
CA LEU A 30 -14.38 -20.32 1.99
C LEU A 30 -13.38 -21.19 2.73
N ARG A 31 -12.27 -21.49 2.05
CA ARG A 31 -11.08 -22.06 2.65
C ARG A 31 -9.92 -21.08 2.53
N ARG A 32 -9.21 -20.86 3.62
CA ARG A 32 -7.96 -20.09 3.66
C ARG A 32 -6.77 -21.03 3.60
N VAL A 33 -5.97 -20.88 2.56
CA VAL A 33 -4.70 -21.59 2.40
C VAL A 33 -3.57 -20.58 2.56
N VAL A 34 -2.59 -20.89 3.41
CA VAL A 34 -1.41 -20.05 3.63
C VAL A 34 -0.17 -20.91 3.46
N LEU A 35 0.63 -20.60 2.45
CA LEU A 35 1.83 -21.36 2.12
C LEU A 35 3.06 -20.44 2.03
N PRO A 36 4.25 -20.91 2.42
CA PRO A 36 5.50 -20.24 2.03
C PRO A 36 5.56 -20.05 0.51
N THR A 37 6.13 -18.95 0.02
CA THR A 37 6.24 -18.70 -1.43
C THR A 37 7.18 -19.68 -2.15
N THR A 38 7.94 -20.46 -1.40
CA THR A 38 8.81 -21.55 -1.90
C THR A 38 8.16 -22.93 -1.84
N ASP A 39 6.90 -23.04 -1.40
CA ASP A 39 6.21 -24.33 -1.28
C ASP A 39 5.81 -24.86 -2.66
N ALA A 40 6.18 -26.11 -2.96
CA ALA A 40 5.93 -26.73 -4.26
C ALA A 40 4.43 -26.80 -4.62
N ARG A 41 3.53 -26.84 -3.63
CA ARG A 41 2.08 -26.85 -3.86
C ARG A 41 1.56 -25.57 -4.50
N LEU A 42 2.32 -24.47 -4.46
CA LEU A 42 1.96 -23.25 -5.17
C LEU A 42 1.97 -23.45 -6.70
N GLN A 43 2.81 -24.33 -7.22
CA GLN A 43 2.79 -24.68 -8.64
C GLN A 43 1.47 -25.34 -9.03
N GLN A 44 0.98 -26.29 -8.21
CA GLN A 44 -0.32 -26.91 -8.43
C GLN A 44 -1.45 -25.87 -8.40
N ILE A 45 -1.43 -24.95 -7.42
CA ILE A 45 -2.43 -23.86 -7.33
C ILE A 45 -2.38 -22.96 -8.57
N GLN A 46 -1.18 -22.66 -9.09
CA GLN A 46 -1.01 -21.88 -10.32
C GLN A 46 -1.59 -22.61 -11.54
N GLU A 47 -1.34 -23.90 -11.69
CA GLU A 47 -1.88 -24.72 -12.77
C GLU A 47 -3.41 -24.75 -12.73
N ILE A 48 -4.00 -25.00 -11.55
CA ILE A 48 -5.47 -24.96 -11.37
C ILE A 48 -6.02 -23.57 -11.71
N GLN A 49 -5.38 -22.49 -11.25
CA GLN A 49 -5.80 -21.12 -11.56
C GLN A 49 -5.82 -20.87 -13.07
N ARG A 50 -4.78 -21.28 -13.80
CA ARG A 50 -4.71 -21.14 -15.27
C ARG A 50 -5.82 -21.91 -15.96
N GLU A 51 -6.10 -23.14 -15.53
CA GLU A 51 -7.20 -23.94 -16.07
C GLU A 51 -8.58 -23.33 -15.82
N GLN A 52 -8.79 -22.71 -14.65
CA GLN A 52 -10.05 -22.01 -14.37
C GLN A 52 -10.16 -20.73 -15.21
N GLN A 53 -9.07 -19.99 -15.37
CA GLN A 53 -9.04 -18.76 -16.18
C GLN A 53 -9.33 -19.03 -17.65
N ALA A 54 -8.81 -20.13 -18.21
CA ALA A 54 -9.14 -20.59 -19.57
C ALA A 54 -10.66 -20.86 -19.77
N LYS A 55 -11.40 -21.06 -18.67
CA LYS A 55 -12.87 -21.25 -18.64
C LYS A 55 -13.62 -19.97 -18.23
N GLY A 56 -12.94 -18.83 -18.15
CA GLY A 56 -13.52 -17.56 -17.68
C GLY A 56 -13.84 -17.52 -16.18
N LYS A 57 -13.20 -18.38 -15.37
CA LYS A 57 -13.40 -18.48 -13.92
C LYS A 57 -12.11 -18.17 -13.17
N SER A 58 -12.20 -17.91 -11.87
CA SER A 58 -11.04 -17.84 -10.98
C SER A 58 -11.08 -18.99 -9.97
N PHE A 59 -9.93 -19.56 -9.64
CA PHE A 59 -9.84 -20.60 -8.61
C PHE A 59 -9.92 -19.99 -7.21
N PHE A 60 -9.22 -18.88 -6.97
CA PHE A 60 -9.32 -18.12 -5.71
C PHE A 60 -9.98 -16.76 -5.95
N ILE A 61 -10.71 -16.27 -4.93
CA ILE A 61 -11.40 -14.97 -4.95
C ILE A 61 -10.60 -13.86 -4.27
N TYR A 62 -9.56 -14.24 -3.52
CA TYR A 62 -8.69 -13.31 -2.80
C TYR A 62 -7.30 -13.92 -2.68
N TRP A 63 -6.31 -13.05 -2.67
CA TRP A 63 -4.94 -13.40 -2.38
C TRP A 63 -4.23 -12.26 -1.63
N GLU A 64 -3.21 -12.60 -0.87
CA GLU A 64 -2.33 -11.64 -0.21
C GLU A 64 -0.93 -12.23 -0.02
N ILE A 65 0.10 -11.49 -0.46
CA ILE A 65 1.49 -11.83 -0.13
C ILE A 65 1.83 -11.11 1.17
N ARG A 66 2.24 -11.88 2.18
CA ARG A 66 2.64 -11.37 3.49
C ARG A 66 4.12 -11.62 3.73
N ARG A 67 4.84 -10.58 4.13
CA ARG A 67 6.24 -10.65 4.52
C ARG A 67 6.37 -10.38 6.01
N ARG A 68 7.07 -11.27 6.70
CA ARG A 68 7.40 -11.12 8.11
C ARG A 68 8.91 -11.03 8.27
N TYR A 69 9.31 -9.96 8.93
CA TYR A 69 10.70 -9.67 9.26
C TYR A 69 10.89 -9.77 10.77
N SER A 70 12.04 -10.29 11.17
CA SER A 70 12.51 -10.20 12.54
C SER A 70 12.86 -8.74 12.89
N GLY A 71 12.93 -8.43 14.18
CA GLY A 71 13.39 -7.12 14.64
C GLY A 71 14.80 -6.78 14.14
N LYS A 72 15.69 -7.79 14.06
CA LYS A 72 17.07 -7.63 13.55
C LYS A 72 17.08 -7.27 12.07
N GLU A 73 16.24 -7.90 11.26
CA GLU A 73 16.13 -7.59 9.83
C GLU A 73 15.61 -6.17 9.60
N LEU A 74 14.58 -5.76 10.36
CA LEU A 74 14.05 -4.39 10.26
C LEU A 74 15.07 -3.35 10.74
N GLN A 75 15.92 -3.68 11.71
CA GLN A 75 16.97 -2.79 12.20
C GLN A 75 18.15 -2.67 11.23
N ALA A 76 18.47 -3.75 10.51
CA ALA A 76 19.57 -3.80 9.56
C ALA A 76 19.24 -3.18 8.19
N ALA A 77 17.95 -2.99 7.88
CA ALA A 77 17.53 -2.41 6.61
C ALA A 77 17.98 -0.95 6.45
N GLU A 78 18.40 -0.52 5.27
CA GLU A 78 18.72 0.89 5.02
C GLU A 78 17.44 1.73 4.83
N LEU A 79 16.47 1.18 4.11
CA LEU A 79 15.15 1.75 3.91
C LEU A 79 14.05 0.75 4.27
N LEU A 80 12.89 1.29 4.62
CA LEU A 80 11.72 0.49 4.94
C LEU A 80 10.52 1.00 4.16
N ARG A 81 9.74 0.09 3.60
CA ARG A 81 8.41 0.43 3.10
C ARG A 81 7.47 0.60 4.30
N LEU A 82 6.82 1.77 4.37
CA LEU A 82 5.77 2.04 5.34
C LEU A 82 4.42 1.57 4.78
N MET A 83 3.82 0.57 5.42
CA MET A 83 2.48 0.10 5.07
C MET A 83 1.47 0.72 6.02
N ILE A 84 0.63 1.64 5.56
CA ILE A 84 -0.43 2.22 6.39
C ILE A 84 -1.60 1.23 6.46
N GLN A 85 -1.86 0.72 7.66
CA GLN A 85 -2.84 -0.34 7.91
C GLN A 85 -4.18 0.20 8.42
N SER A 86 -4.21 1.44 8.93
CA SER A 86 -5.45 2.11 9.31
C SER A 86 -6.09 2.78 8.10
N GLY A 87 -7.09 2.12 7.52
CA GLY A 87 -7.98 2.68 6.51
C GLY A 87 -9.18 3.41 7.12
N PHE A 88 -9.71 4.43 6.43
CA PHE A 88 -11.02 5.00 6.73
C PHE A 88 -11.69 5.61 5.48
N GLU A 89 -12.98 5.89 5.59
CA GLU A 89 -13.83 6.46 4.55
C GLU A 89 -14.69 7.58 5.14
N PRO A 90 -15.20 8.52 4.33
CA PRO A 90 -15.02 8.66 2.88
C PRO A 90 -13.71 9.38 2.52
N PRO A 91 -13.26 9.30 1.24
CA PRO A 91 -12.11 10.05 0.73
C PRO A 91 -12.38 11.56 0.67
N GLY A 92 -11.33 12.34 0.41
CA GLY A 92 -11.36 13.79 0.42
C GLY A 92 -12.32 14.40 -0.59
N ALA A 93 -12.37 13.86 -1.81
CA ALA A 93 -13.26 14.33 -2.88
C ALA A 93 -14.75 14.29 -2.44
N MET A 94 -15.16 13.20 -1.80
CA MET A 94 -16.52 13.04 -1.26
C MET A 94 -16.82 13.95 -0.05
N CYS A 95 -15.77 14.50 0.56
CA CYS A 95 -15.88 15.50 1.62
C CYS A 95 -15.84 16.94 1.11
N GLY A 96 -15.56 17.16 -0.18
CA GLY A 96 -15.47 18.49 -0.79
C GLY A 96 -14.05 18.96 -1.10
N THR A 97 -13.03 18.11 -0.93
CA THR A 97 -11.66 18.42 -1.38
C THR A 97 -11.64 18.51 -2.90
N GLN A 98 -11.05 19.57 -3.43
CA GLN A 98 -10.97 19.81 -4.87
C GLN A 98 -9.64 19.30 -5.43
N TYR A 99 -9.71 18.59 -6.54
CA TYR A 99 -8.56 18.09 -7.30
C TYR A 99 -8.56 18.66 -8.71
N ASP A 100 -7.36 18.92 -9.23
CA ASP A 100 -7.13 19.19 -10.64
C ASP A 100 -6.98 17.88 -11.41
N GLU A 101 -8.04 17.48 -12.07
CA GLU A 101 -8.01 16.29 -12.92
C GLU A 101 -7.46 16.59 -14.33
N SER A 102 -7.28 17.86 -14.71
CA SER A 102 -6.74 18.21 -16.03
C SER A 102 -5.29 17.78 -16.22
N SER A 103 -4.57 17.58 -15.10
CA SER A 103 -3.19 17.09 -15.08
C SER A 103 -3.10 15.56 -14.98
N GLU A 104 -4.24 14.85 -14.86
CA GLU A 104 -4.24 13.40 -14.79
C GLU A 104 -3.81 12.77 -16.12
N CYS A 105 -3.07 11.66 -16.03
CA CYS A 105 -2.76 10.84 -17.17
C CYS A 105 -4.05 10.15 -17.67
N PRO A 106 -4.48 10.38 -18.92
CA PRO A 106 -5.73 9.81 -19.43
C PRO A 106 -5.70 8.27 -19.50
N ALA A 107 -4.52 7.66 -19.49
CA ALA A 107 -4.37 6.21 -19.53
C ALA A 107 -4.52 5.54 -18.14
N CYS A 108 -4.13 6.22 -17.06
CA CYS A 108 -4.07 5.57 -15.73
C CYS A 108 -4.63 6.40 -14.56
N GLY A 109 -5.01 7.66 -14.78
CA GLY A 109 -5.51 8.57 -13.74
C GLY A 109 -4.46 9.06 -12.74
N ALA A 110 -3.17 8.78 -12.97
CA ALA A 110 -2.09 9.30 -12.12
C ALA A 110 -1.85 10.79 -12.39
N GLY A 111 -1.43 11.54 -11.36
CA GLY A 111 -1.01 12.94 -11.50
C GLY A 111 -2.04 13.99 -11.06
N ALA A 112 -3.17 13.58 -10.49
CA ALA A 112 -4.15 14.51 -9.91
C ALA A 112 -3.52 15.39 -8.82
N LEU A 113 -3.71 16.70 -8.91
CA LEU A 113 -3.16 17.65 -7.93
C LEU A 113 -4.26 18.15 -7.01
N GLN A 114 -4.05 18.09 -5.70
CA GLN A 114 -4.98 18.70 -4.75
C GLN A 114 -4.92 20.23 -4.86
N LYS A 115 -6.06 20.89 -5.12
CA LYS A 115 -6.18 22.35 -5.30
C LYS A 115 -6.68 23.09 -4.06
N SER A 116 -7.40 22.42 -3.17
CA SER A 116 -7.89 22.98 -1.92
C SER A 116 -7.14 22.44 -0.70
N GLU A 117 -7.51 22.91 0.49
CA GLU A 117 -7.22 22.18 1.73
C GLU A 117 -7.83 20.77 1.68
N LEU A 118 -7.21 19.82 2.39
CA LEU A 118 -7.77 18.48 2.52
C LEU A 118 -8.94 18.52 3.51
N ILE A 119 -10.13 18.20 3.01
CA ILE A 119 -11.36 18.12 3.79
C ILE A 119 -11.70 16.66 4.02
N LEU A 120 -11.94 16.25 5.26
CA LEU A 120 -12.25 14.87 5.65
C LEU A 120 -13.33 14.80 6.74
N ASN A 121 -14.02 13.66 6.84
CA ASN A 121 -14.73 13.31 8.07
C ASN A 121 -13.77 12.67 9.07
N THR A 122 -13.02 13.50 9.81
CA THR A 122 -11.97 13.05 10.73
C THR A 122 -12.46 12.23 11.92
N ARG A 123 -13.78 12.20 12.19
CA ARG A 123 -14.39 11.30 13.19
C ARG A 123 -14.27 9.82 12.82
N HIS A 124 -14.08 9.53 11.52
CA HIS A 124 -13.90 8.17 11.02
C HIS A 124 -12.44 7.71 11.06
N VAL A 125 -11.50 8.60 11.38
CA VAL A 125 -10.10 8.18 11.58
C VAL A 125 -10.04 7.19 12.75
N PRO A 126 -9.42 6.00 12.59
CA PRO A 126 -9.47 4.99 13.64
C PRO A 126 -8.83 5.49 14.94
N LYS A 127 -9.56 5.32 16.05
CA LYS A 127 -9.13 5.80 17.36
C LYS A 127 -7.79 5.17 17.80
N GLY A 128 -6.94 5.97 18.42
CA GLY A 128 -5.65 5.54 18.97
C GLY A 128 -4.61 5.15 17.92
N LYS A 129 -4.78 5.58 16.67
CA LYS A 129 -3.74 5.49 15.63
C LYS A 129 -3.00 6.82 15.51
N ASP A 130 -1.78 6.76 14.99
CA ASP A 130 -0.94 7.93 14.75
C ASP A 130 -0.77 8.24 13.26
N ILE A 131 -1.02 7.25 12.41
CA ILE A 131 -1.06 7.39 10.97
C ILE A 131 -2.27 6.63 10.43
N ALA A 132 -2.98 7.24 9.51
CA ALA A 132 -4.13 6.62 8.84
C ALA A 132 -4.19 7.11 7.40
N ARG A 133 -4.92 6.38 6.57
CA ARG A 133 -5.10 6.70 5.17
C ARG A 133 -6.55 6.49 4.79
N THR A 134 -7.08 7.34 3.94
CA THR A 134 -8.37 7.10 3.30
C THR A 134 -8.28 5.94 2.30
N ILE A 135 -9.39 5.60 1.64
CA ILE A 135 -9.36 4.68 0.51
C ILE A 135 -8.75 5.27 -0.76
N ALA A 136 -8.71 6.60 -0.92
CA ALA A 136 -8.18 7.28 -2.12
C ALA A 136 -6.75 7.80 -1.95
N GLY A 137 -6.07 7.38 -0.88
CA GLY A 137 -4.63 7.59 -0.71
C GLY A 137 -4.24 8.81 0.11
N GLU A 138 -5.18 9.63 0.58
CA GLU A 138 -4.88 10.76 1.46
C GLU A 138 -4.40 10.26 2.83
N ILE A 139 -3.17 10.62 3.21
CA ILE A 139 -2.52 10.19 4.45
C ILE A 139 -2.62 11.28 5.50
N VAL A 140 -3.08 10.91 6.70
CA VAL A 140 -3.13 11.79 7.86
C VAL A 140 -2.27 11.26 9.01
N VAL A 141 -1.64 12.18 9.73
CA VAL A 141 -0.77 11.91 10.89
C VAL A 141 -1.23 12.69 12.11
N SER A 142 -1.07 12.08 13.29
CA SER A 142 -1.50 12.67 14.57
C SER A 142 -0.60 13.83 14.98
N PRO A 143 -1.11 14.83 15.74
CA PRO A 143 -0.30 15.93 16.25
C PRO A 143 0.92 15.48 17.04
N ARG A 144 0.75 14.39 17.82
CA ARG A 144 1.80 13.80 18.65
C ARG A 144 2.93 13.25 17.78
N LEU A 145 2.60 12.58 16.67
CA LEU A 145 3.60 12.07 15.76
C LEU A 145 4.31 13.21 15.03
N VAL A 146 3.56 14.20 14.53
CA VAL A 146 4.15 15.39 13.87
C VAL A 146 5.17 16.07 14.77
N ARG A 147 4.82 16.37 16.03
CA ARG A 147 5.75 16.99 16.99
C ARG A 147 7.00 16.16 17.20
N ALA A 148 6.88 14.84 17.33
CA ALA A 148 8.03 13.96 17.51
C ALA A 148 8.95 13.95 16.27
N LEU A 149 8.37 13.96 15.06
CA LEU A 149 9.13 14.00 13.80
C LEU A 149 9.87 15.35 13.67
N GLU A 150 9.21 16.47 13.96
CA GLU A 150 9.81 17.81 13.92
C GLU A 150 10.94 17.96 14.95
N GLN A 151 10.72 17.54 16.20
CA GLN A 151 11.73 17.58 17.26
C GLN A 151 12.99 16.78 16.94
N GLN A 152 12.84 15.69 16.18
CA GLN A 152 13.95 14.83 15.76
C GLN A 152 14.56 15.27 14.41
N GLY A 153 14.08 16.38 13.85
CA GLY A 153 14.55 16.91 12.56
C GLY A 153 14.38 15.90 11.42
N ILE A 154 13.23 15.25 11.36
CA ILE A 154 12.86 14.35 10.25
C ILE A 154 12.54 15.19 9.01
N ARG A 155 13.11 14.83 7.86
CA ARG A 155 12.99 15.59 6.60
C ARG A 155 12.17 14.87 5.53
N GLY A 156 11.87 15.58 4.44
CA GLY A 156 11.22 15.02 3.25
C GLY A 156 9.71 15.13 3.22
N ALA A 157 9.11 15.82 4.18
CA ALA A 157 7.67 15.97 4.26
C ALA A 157 7.24 17.32 4.81
N GLU A 158 6.03 17.72 4.42
CA GLU A 158 5.26 18.81 4.98
C GLU A 158 3.99 18.26 5.66
N TYR A 159 3.58 18.91 6.75
CA TYR A 159 2.40 18.54 7.54
C TYR A 159 1.31 19.62 7.44
N ARG A 160 0.45 19.51 6.42
CA ARG A 160 -0.58 20.52 6.14
C ARG A 160 -1.81 20.37 7.03
N PRO A 161 -2.60 21.44 7.27
CA PRO A 161 -3.87 21.34 7.96
C PRO A 161 -4.85 20.36 7.28
N VAL A 162 -5.74 19.78 8.07
CA VAL A 162 -6.91 19.03 7.58
C VAL A 162 -8.15 19.71 8.12
N MET A 163 -9.15 19.90 7.26
CA MET A 163 -10.45 20.43 7.64
C MET A 163 -11.41 19.27 7.92
N HIS A 164 -12.08 19.31 9.07
CA HIS A 164 -13.17 18.42 9.41
C HIS A 164 -14.47 18.90 8.76
N LYS A 165 -15.15 18.02 8.02
CA LYS A 165 -16.54 18.21 7.61
C LYS A 165 -17.49 17.94 8.78
N GLY A 166 -17.79 19.00 9.53
CA GLY A 166 -18.70 18.99 10.67
C GLY A 166 -20.17 19.19 10.26
N ARG A 167 -21.07 19.18 11.27
CA ARG A 167 -22.50 19.44 11.07
C ARG A 167 -22.78 20.91 10.74
N TYR A 168 -21.94 21.82 11.23
CA TYR A 168 -22.12 23.28 11.13
C TYR A 168 -21.17 23.95 10.13
N GLY A 169 -20.42 23.16 9.34
CA GLY A 169 -19.45 23.66 8.37
C GLY A 169 -18.08 23.01 8.50
N LEU A 170 -17.08 23.67 7.92
CA LEU A 170 -15.69 23.26 7.98
C LEU A 170 -15.02 23.76 9.26
N GLU A 171 -14.41 22.85 10.01
CA GLU A 171 -13.69 23.16 11.25
C GLU A 171 -12.27 22.61 11.16
N PRO A 172 -11.24 23.30 11.69
CA PRO A 172 -9.89 22.74 11.73
C PRO A 172 -9.84 21.43 12.53
N SER A 173 -9.15 20.43 11.98
CA SER A 173 -8.83 19.19 12.67
C SER A 173 -7.45 19.26 13.32
N GLU A 174 -7.25 18.49 14.39
CA GLU A 174 -5.92 18.26 14.95
C GLU A 174 -5.02 17.43 14.01
N TRP A 175 -5.63 16.56 13.19
CA TRP A 175 -4.91 15.76 12.20
C TRP A 175 -4.20 16.64 11.17
N LYS A 176 -3.01 16.20 10.74
CA LYS A 176 -2.26 16.84 9.66
C LYS A 176 -2.18 15.94 8.44
N GLN A 177 -2.28 16.50 7.26
CA GLN A 177 -2.03 15.80 6.01
C GLN A 177 -0.53 15.63 5.84
N LEU A 178 -0.08 14.40 5.59
CA LEU A 178 1.30 14.12 5.21
C LEU A 178 1.49 14.36 3.71
N ILE A 179 2.30 15.36 3.34
CA ILE A 179 2.74 15.61 1.97
C ILE A 179 4.22 15.26 1.85
N ILE A 180 4.56 14.25 1.08
CA ILE A 180 5.96 13.85 0.85
C ILE A 180 6.54 14.76 -0.24
N GLN A 181 7.59 15.50 0.11
CA GLN A 181 8.26 16.49 -0.74
C GLN A 181 9.60 16.00 -1.29
N SER A 182 10.14 14.90 -0.78
CA SER A 182 11.38 14.32 -1.29
C SER A 182 11.25 13.96 -2.78
N GLN A 183 12.39 13.91 -3.47
CA GLN A 183 12.46 13.32 -4.80
C GLN A 183 11.95 11.87 -4.75
N PRO A 184 11.13 11.44 -5.73
CA PRO A 184 10.69 10.07 -5.80
C PRO A 184 11.86 9.11 -6.03
N LEU A 185 11.88 8.00 -5.30
CA LEU A 185 12.86 6.94 -5.47
C LEU A 185 12.55 6.13 -6.72
N LEU A 186 13.56 5.93 -7.57
CA LEU A 186 13.44 5.20 -8.82
C LEU A 186 13.27 3.71 -8.53
N LEU A 187 12.16 3.14 -9.00
CA LEU A 187 11.88 1.72 -8.85
C LEU A 187 12.90 0.88 -9.65
N SER A 188 13.50 -0.10 -8.99
CA SER A 188 14.40 -1.07 -9.63
C SER A 188 13.62 -2.12 -10.42
N SER A 189 14.21 -2.64 -11.50
CA SER A 189 13.64 -3.75 -12.28
C SER A 189 13.51 -5.05 -11.48
N LYS A 190 14.18 -5.17 -10.33
CA LYS A 190 14.00 -6.26 -9.37
C LYS A 190 12.64 -6.22 -8.65
N THR A 191 11.95 -5.08 -8.66
CA THR A 191 10.59 -4.99 -8.12
C THR A 191 9.60 -5.61 -9.10
N LEU A 192 8.96 -6.71 -8.68
CA LEU A 192 7.91 -7.37 -9.43
C LEU A 192 6.55 -6.77 -9.08
N ALA A 193 5.77 -6.47 -10.11
CA ALA A 193 4.42 -5.97 -10.03
C ALA A 193 3.56 -6.64 -11.11
N GLY A 194 2.27 -6.87 -10.82
CA GLY A 194 1.37 -7.58 -11.72
C GLY A 194 -0.07 -7.67 -11.21
N LYS A 195 -0.91 -8.47 -11.87
CA LYS A 195 -2.34 -8.65 -11.54
C LYS A 195 -2.54 -9.56 -10.33
N GLY A 196 -1.63 -10.51 -10.12
CA GLY A 196 -1.75 -11.51 -9.08
C GLY A 196 -0.44 -12.28 -8.85
N PRO A 197 -0.42 -13.20 -7.88
CA PRO A 197 0.79 -13.94 -7.50
C PRO A 197 1.36 -14.81 -8.63
N PHE A 198 0.58 -15.06 -9.69
CA PHE A 198 0.93 -15.91 -10.82
C PHE A 198 0.79 -15.21 -12.18
N ASP A 199 0.59 -13.90 -12.17
CA ASP A 199 0.31 -13.08 -13.35
C ASP A 199 1.05 -11.74 -13.21
N LEU A 200 2.15 -11.60 -13.96
CA LEU A 200 3.02 -10.43 -13.92
C LEU A 200 2.54 -9.29 -14.82
N ASP A 201 1.31 -9.39 -15.35
CA ASP A 201 0.74 -8.45 -16.30
C ASP A 201 1.62 -8.33 -17.56
N GLU A 202 1.91 -9.47 -18.20
CA GLU A 202 2.75 -9.55 -19.40
C GLU A 202 2.16 -8.77 -20.59
N GLU A 203 0.83 -8.70 -20.67
CA GLU A 203 0.10 -7.91 -21.66
C GLU A 203 0.05 -6.40 -21.32
N GLY A 204 0.42 -6.04 -20.09
CA GLY A 204 0.50 -4.65 -19.64
C GLY A 204 -0.84 -3.94 -19.46
N GLU A 205 -1.91 -4.65 -19.14
CA GLU A 205 -3.26 -4.09 -18.93
C GLU A 205 -3.28 -3.03 -17.82
N TYR A 206 -2.48 -3.23 -16.76
CA TYR A 206 -2.40 -2.34 -15.60
C TYR A 206 -1.08 -1.56 -15.56
N ARG A 207 -0.36 -1.52 -16.67
CA ARG A 207 0.85 -0.71 -16.83
C ARG A 207 0.49 0.57 -17.57
N CYS A 208 1.05 1.69 -17.12
CA CYS A 208 0.88 2.93 -17.86
C CYS A 208 1.94 3.00 -18.98
N PRO A 209 1.54 3.23 -20.26
CA PRO A 209 2.51 3.38 -21.35
C PRO A 209 3.43 4.59 -21.18
N ARG A 210 3.07 5.55 -20.31
CA ARG A 210 3.91 6.70 -19.93
C ARG A 210 4.82 6.41 -18.72
N GLY A 211 4.84 5.18 -18.22
CA GLY A 211 5.73 4.76 -17.14
C GLY A 211 5.29 5.14 -15.72
N HIS A 212 4.13 5.80 -15.54
CA HIS A 212 3.66 6.23 -14.22
C HIS A 212 3.33 5.07 -13.26
N ILE A 213 2.87 3.92 -13.78
CA ILE A 213 2.35 2.80 -12.99
C ILE A 213 3.20 1.56 -13.23
N ALA A 214 3.67 0.93 -12.16
CA ALA A 214 4.47 -0.29 -12.22
C ALA A 214 3.62 -1.55 -12.44
N GLY A 215 2.36 -1.54 -12.01
CA GLY A 215 1.40 -2.63 -12.16
C GLY A 215 0.26 -2.52 -11.13
N LEU A 216 -0.66 -3.48 -11.13
CA LEU A 216 -1.81 -3.47 -10.22
C LEU A 216 -1.40 -3.67 -8.76
N GLY A 217 -0.65 -4.73 -8.47
CA GLY A 217 -0.16 -5.07 -7.13
C GLY A 217 1.36 -5.18 -7.07
N LEU A 218 1.93 -4.93 -5.89
CA LEU A 218 3.34 -5.22 -5.61
C LEU A 218 3.47 -6.70 -5.24
N LEU A 219 4.26 -7.46 -6.00
CA LEU A 219 4.38 -8.91 -5.88
C LEU A 219 5.68 -9.36 -5.20
N SER A 220 6.75 -8.58 -5.27
CA SER A 220 8.02 -8.83 -4.56
C SER A 220 8.22 -7.90 -3.37
N GLU A 221 9.33 -8.07 -2.64
CA GLU A 221 9.90 -6.98 -1.84
C GLU A 221 10.13 -5.74 -2.72
N LEU A 222 10.19 -4.57 -2.09
CA LEU A 222 10.39 -3.31 -2.80
C LEU A 222 11.89 -3.09 -3.04
N TYR A 223 12.29 -2.91 -4.29
CA TYR A 223 13.67 -2.59 -4.68
C TYR A 223 13.70 -1.21 -5.36
N VAL A 224 14.58 -0.33 -4.90
CA VAL A 224 14.78 1.02 -5.45
C VAL A 224 16.25 1.25 -5.77
N GLN A 225 16.54 2.13 -6.72
CA GLN A 225 17.91 2.43 -7.13
C GLN A 225 18.62 3.27 -6.07
N ARG A 226 19.80 2.84 -5.63
CA ARG A 226 20.61 3.58 -4.64
C ARG A 226 20.91 5.00 -5.08
N SER A 227 21.15 5.20 -6.37
CA SER A 227 21.43 6.51 -6.99
C SER A 227 20.30 7.55 -6.83
N SER A 228 19.08 7.10 -6.55
CA SER A 228 17.92 7.99 -6.36
C SER A 228 17.69 8.41 -4.91
N VAL A 229 18.46 7.86 -3.97
CA VAL A 229 18.30 8.15 -2.54
C VAL A 229 19.02 9.46 -2.20
N GLU A 230 18.26 10.44 -1.74
CA GLU A 230 18.77 11.70 -1.21
C GLU A 230 18.74 11.74 0.32
N GLU A 231 19.26 12.82 0.91
CA GLU A 231 19.31 13.05 2.35
C GLU A 231 17.91 13.42 2.91
N SER A 232 17.01 12.44 2.97
CA SER A 232 15.62 12.58 3.43
C SER A 232 15.23 11.42 4.35
N ASP A 233 14.07 11.53 4.98
CA ASP A 233 13.53 10.51 5.89
C ASP A 233 12.17 9.98 5.45
N TRP A 234 11.38 10.81 4.75
CA TRP A 234 10.19 10.40 4.01
C TRP A 234 10.50 10.27 2.53
N PHE A 235 9.96 9.22 1.91
CA PHE A 235 10.11 8.96 0.50
C PHE A 235 8.85 8.37 -0.12
N ARG A 236 8.77 8.48 -1.44
CA ARG A 236 7.78 7.77 -2.26
C ARG A 236 8.45 7.16 -3.48
N THR A 237 7.89 6.09 -4.04
CA THR A 237 8.34 5.58 -5.35
C THR A 237 7.97 6.55 -6.48
N ASP A 238 8.78 6.57 -7.53
CA ASP A 238 8.51 7.26 -8.80
C ASP A 238 7.27 6.71 -9.52
N LYS A 239 7.00 5.42 -9.33
CA LYS A 239 5.86 4.72 -9.91
C LYS A 239 4.77 4.43 -8.90
N GLY A 240 3.52 4.55 -9.34
CA GLY A 240 2.33 4.12 -8.62
C GLY A 240 2.03 2.63 -8.81
N PHE A 241 1.14 2.13 -7.95
CA PHE A 241 0.56 0.80 -8.03
C PHE A 241 -0.95 0.92 -7.88
N GLY A 242 -1.70 0.11 -8.63
CA GLY A 242 -3.16 0.16 -8.65
C GLY A 242 -3.70 0.73 -9.96
N VAL A 243 -4.98 1.04 -9.96
CA VAL A 243 -5.72 1.53 -11.15
C VAL A 243 -6.75 2.56 -10.72
N ARG A 244 -7.08 3.50 -11.62
CA ARG A 244 -8.18 4.45 -11.41
C ARG A 244 -9.52 3.69 -11.36
N ARG A 245 -10.30 3.87 -10.29
CA ARG A 245 -11.69 3.36 -10.16
C ARG A 245 -12.52 4.31 -9.30
N GLY A 246 -13.40 5.08 -9.93
CA GLY A 246 -14.07 6.19 -9.22
C GLY A 246 -13.04 7.10 -8.60
N GLU A 247 -13.14 7.40 -7.30
CA GLU A 247 -12.17 8.23 -6.56
C GLU A 247 -10.82 7.56 -6.29
N LEU A 248 -10.72 6.24 -6.42
CA LEU A 248 -9.47 5.51 -6.19
C LEU A 248 -8.48 5.84 -7.30
N ARG A 249 -7.23 6.14 -6.95
CA ARG A 249 -6.14 6.41 -7.89
C ARG A 249 -4.98 5.46 -7.63
N PRO A 250 -4.11 5.20 -8.63
CA PRO A 250 -2.88 4.49 -8.35
C PRO A 250 -1.99 5.26 -7.38
N GLU A 251 -1.37 4.55 -6.43
CA GLU A 251 -0.61 5.17 -5.34
C GLU A 251 0.86 4.75 -5.38
N PRO A 252 1.81 5.70 -5.22
CA PRO A 252 3.20 5.33 -4.95
C PRO A 252 3.32 4.63 -3.60
N LYS A 253 4.36 3.82 -3.43
CA LYS A 253 4.66 3.25 -2.11
C LYS A 253 5.42 4.26 -1.29
N VAL A 254 5.07 4.37 -0.01
CA VAL A 254 5.75 5.23 0.96
C VAL A 254 6.91 4.45 1.57
N LEU A 255 8.07 5.08 1.65
CA LEU A 255 9.25 4.54 2.32
C LEU A 255 9.77 5.52 3.37
N ILE A 256 10.48 4.99 4.35
CA ILE A 256 11.05 5.74 5.46
C ILE A 256 12.50 5.32 5.73
N SER A 257 13.29 6.25 6.26
CA SER A 257 14.64 5.98 6.76
C SER A 257 14.62 5.20 8.09
N GLN A 258 15.78 4.66 8.49
CA GLN A 258 15.95 4.10 9.84
C GLN A 258 15.78 5.14 10.95
N LYS A 259 16.22 6.38 10.72
CA LYS A 259 16.05 7.48 11.68
C LYS A 259 14.56 7.70 11.98
N LEU A 260 13.72 7.76 10.95
CA LEU A 260 12.29 7.89 11.12
C LEU A 260 11.68 6.66 11.81
N ARG A 261 12.08 5.44 11.41
CA ARG A 261 11.66 4.21 12.10
C ARG A 261 11.93 4.30 13.60
N GLN A 262 13.09 4.82 14.01
CA GLN A 262 13.42 4.95 15.43
C GLN A 262 12.42 5.85 16.16
N VAL A 263 12.05 6.99 15.56
CA VAL A 263 10.99 7.87 16.11
C VAL A 263 9.67 7.12 16.26
N LEU A 264 9.26 6.33 15.27
CA LEU A 264 8.02 5.55 15.35
C LEU A 264 8.06 4.50 16.47
N VAL A 265 9.21 3.83 16.65
CA VAL A 265 9.41 2.82 17.69
C VAL A 265 9.39 3.44 19.08
N ASP A 266 10.15 4.53 19.28
CA ASP A 266 10.25 5.21 20.58
C ASP A 266 8.91 5.79 21.00
N LEU A 267 8.18 6.36 20.04
CA LEU A 267 6.84 6.89 20.26
C LEU A 267 5.78 5.78 20.45
N LYS A 268 6.12 4.52 20.16
CA LYS A 268 5.18 3.40 20.04
C LYS A 268 4.00 3.78 19.13
N ALA A 269 4.32 4.40 18.00
CA ALA A 269 3.35 4.88 17.04
C ALA A 269 2.52 3.70 16.49
N LYS A 270 1.25 3.96 16.18
CA LYS A 270 0.29 2.95 15.73
C LYS A 270 -0.30 3.28 14.37
N GLY A 271 -0.76 2.25 13.65
CA GLY A 271 -1.47 2.40 12.38
C GLY A 271 -0.68 2.03 11.13
N PHE A 272 0.51 1.46 11.32
CA PHE A 272 1.37 1.03 10.22
C PHE A 272 2.00 -0.35 10.50
N GLY A 273 2.48 -0.96 9.42
CA GLY A 273 3.46 -2.03 9.42
C GLY A 273 4.70 -1.62 8.61
N LEU A 274 5.77 -2.40 8.71
CA LEU A 274 7.02 -2.17 7.99
C LEU A 274 7.42 -3.41 7.20
N GLU A 275 7.92 -3.18 5.99
CA GLU A 275 8.68 -4.17 5.23
C GLU A 275 10.06 -3.61 4.91
N VAL A 276 11.04 -4.50 4.73
CA VAL A 276 12.35 -4.09 4.19
C VAL A 276 12.16 -3.62 2.75
N ALA A 277 12.83 -2.51 2.42
CA ALA A 277 13.03 -2.08 1.05
C ALA A 277 14.54 -2.11 0.75
N HIS A 278 14.89 -2.65 -0.40
CA HIS A 278 16.27 -2.92 -0.77
C HIS A 278 16.79 -1.87 -1.74
N LEU A 279 18.04 -1.48 -1.54
CA LEU A 279 18.78 -0.62 -2.46
C LEU A 279 19.53 -1.48 -3.47
N THR A 280 19.40 -1.17 -4.75
CA THR A 280 20.11 -1.83 -5.86
C THR A 280 21.08 -0.91 -6.54
#